data_AF-A0A661D0U5-F1
#
_entry.id   AF-A0A661D0U5-F1
#
_cell.length_a   1.000
_cell.length_b   1.000
_cell.length_c   1.000
_cell.angle_alpha   90.00
_cell.angle_beta   90.00
_cell.angle_gamma   90.00
#
_symmetry.space_group_name_H-M   'P 1'
#
loop_
_entity.id
_entity.type
_entity.pdbx_description
1 polymer ?
#
loop_
_entity_poly.entity_id
_entity_poly.type
_entity_poly.pdbx_seq_one_letter_code
_entity_poly.pdbx_strand_id
1 'polypeptide(L)'
;MDYRSQQRRKTIVSQQQEQQQWRKQRLTTREQRSQLPVVTTWIAVLVMVDNWNQKCFCLPLFTVGSKVTAEMVVEALQELLPPKLQFLISDRGIHLTAKVFQQLSHKNILSMF
;
A
#
# COMPACT_ATOMS: atom_id res chain seq x y z
N MET A 1 -6.55 35.09 15.35
CA MET A 1 -6.88 34.14 14.27
C MET A 1 -5.90 32.99 14.32
N ASP A 2 -6.40 31.75 14.35
CA ASP A 2 -5.63 30.60 14.79
C ASP A 2 -4.77 30.01 13.66
N TYR A 3 -3.44 30.09 13.80
CA TYR A 3 -2.44 29.70 12.80
C TYR A 3 -2.62 28.24 12.31
N ARG A 4 -3.08 27.35 13.21
CA ARG A 4 -3.38 25.94 12.91
C ARG A 4 -4.54 25.77 11.92
N SER A 5 -5.55 26.64 12.00
CA SER A 5 -6.71 26.59 11.11
C SER A 5 -6.35 27.00 9.67
N GLN A 6 -5.40 27.93 9.51
CA GLN A 6 -4.91 28.36 8.20
C GLN A 6 -4.00 27.31 7.55
N GLN A 7 -3.12 26.68 8.33
CA GLN A 7 -2.27 25.56 7.89
C GLN A 7 -3.12 24.40 7.34
N ARG A 8 -4.14 23.96 8.11
CA ARG A 8 -5.05 22.87 7.69
C ARG A 8 -5.78 23.18 6.38
N ARG A 9 -6.24 24.41 6.19
CA ARG A 9 -6.91 24.83 4.94
C ARG A 9 -5.96 24.75 3.74
N LYS A 10 -4.70 25.18 3.88
CA LYS A 10 -3.69 25.08 2.81
C LYS A 10 -3.40 23.62 2.44
N THR A 11 -3.26 22.74 3.44
CA THR A 11 -3.04 21.31 3.21
C THR A 11 -4.22 20.66 2.47
N ILE A 12 -5.46 20.95 2.88
CA ILE A 12 -6.65 20.38 2.24
C ILE A 12 -6.75 20.83 0.77
N VAL A 13 -6.51 22.10 0.48
CA VAL A 13 -6.54 22.61 -0.90
C VAL A 13 -5.46 21.94 -1.76
N SER A 14 -4.25 21.76 -1.23
CA SER A 14 -3.16 21.05 -1.91
C SER A 14 -3.53 19.59 -2.22
N GLN A 15 -4.08 18.88 -1.24
CA GLN A 15 -4.50 17.48 -1.40
C GLN A 15 -5.65 17.32 -2.41
N GLN A 16 -6.58 18.28 -2.46
CA GLN A 16 -7.65 18.28 -3.45
C GLN A 16 -7.10 18.44 -4.88
N GLN A 17 -6.11 19.31 -5.07
CA GLN A 17 -5.46 19.49 -6.37
C GLN A 17 -4.71 18.22 -6.80
N GLU A 18 -3.94 17.61 -5.91
CA GLU A 18 -3.29 16.30 -6.15
C GLU A 18 -4.32 15.23 -6.53
N GLN A 19 -5.44 15.17 -5.80
CA GLN A 19 -6.47 14.17 -6.06
C GLN A 19 -7.12 14.35 -7.44
N GLN A 20 -7.36 15.59 -7.87
CA GLN A 20 -7.88 15.89 -9.21
C GLN A 20 -6.89 15.47 -10.31
N GLN A 21 -5.58 15.70 -10.10
CA GLN A 21 -4.54 15.24 -11.01
C GLN A 21 -4.49 13.70 -11.08
N TRP A 22 -4.52 13.00 -9.93
CA TRP A 22 -4.63 11.54 -9.82
C TRP A 22 -5.82 10.98 -10.61
N ARG A 23 -6.99 11.66 -10.56
CA ARG A 23 -8.19 11.25 -11.29
C ARG A 23 -8.02 11.40 -12.80
N LYS A 24 -7.46 12.53 -13.27
CA LYS A 24 -7.20 12.75 -14.70
C LYS A 24 -6.21 11.71 -15.25
N GLN A 25 -5.11 11.47 -14.53
CA GLN A 25 -4.13 10.45 -14.91
C GLN A 25 -4.75 9.05 -14.97
N ARG A 26 -5.57 8.66 -13.97
CA ARG A 26 -6.31 7.39 -13.96
C ARG A 26 -7.22 7.19 -15.18
N LEU A 27 -7.82 8.26 -15.70
CA LEU A 27 -8.65 8.20 -16.91
C LEU A 27 -7.79 7.99 -18.16
N THR A 28 -6.74 8.81 -18.33
CA THR A 28 -5.82 8.69 -19.48
C THR A 28 -5.15 7.32 -19.55
N THR A 29 -4.67 6.80 -18.43
CA THR A 29 -4.07 5.46 -18.38
C THR A 29 -5.09 4.37 -18.73
N ARG A 30 -6.37 4.55 -18.35
CA ARG A 30 -7.45 3.61 -18.68
C ARG A 30 -7.76 3.62 -20.17
N GLU A 31 -7.83 4.80 -20.79
CA GLU A 31 -8.02 4.95 -22.24
C GLU A 31 -6.87 4.30 -23.02
N GLN A 32 -5.62 4.59 -22.64
CA GLN A 32 -4.44 3.98 -23.29
C GLN A 32 -4.44 2.44 -23.18
N ARG A 33 -4.79 1.90 -21.99
CA ARG A 33 -4.86 0.46 -21.77
C ARG A 33 -5.99 -0.23 -22.54
N SER A 34 -7.07 0.46 -22.86
CA SER A 34 -8.18 -0.12 -23.63
C SER A 34 -7.79 -0.53 -25.05
N GLN A 35 -6.67 0.01 -25.56
CA GLN A 35 -6.14 -0.29 -26.89
C GLN A 35 -5.18 -1.50 -26.91
N LEU A 36 -4.81 -2.02 -25.73
CA LEU A 36 -3.89 -3.15 -25.62
C LEU A 36 -4.66 -4.49 -25.64
N PRO A 37 -4.07 -5.56 -26.20
CA PRO A 37 -4.67 -6.89 -26.15
C PRO A 37 -4.83 -7.36 -24.71
N VAL A 38 -6.00 -7.92 -24.40
CA VAL A 38 -6.31 -8.43 -23.06
C VAL A 38 -5.58 -9.76 -22.86
N VAL A 39 -4.71 -9.82 -21.86
CA VAL A 39 -4.06 -11.05 -21.42
C VAL A 39 -4.57 -11.40 -20.03
N THR A 40 -5.03 -12.64 -19.84
CA THR A 40 -5.50 -13.12 -18.55
C THR A 40 -4.32 -13.73 -17.80
N THR A 41 -3.89 -13.09 -16.71
CA THR A 41 -2.90 -13.63 -15.79
C THR A 41 -3.33 -13.40 -14.34
N TRP A 42 -3.04 -14.37 -13.48
CA TRP A 42 -3.29 -14.26 -12.05
C TRP A 42 -2.05 -13.68 -11.39
N ILE A 43 -2.14 -12.41 -10.99
CA ILE A 43 -1.11 -11.73 -10.20
C ILE A 43 -1.68 -11.41 -8.83
N ALA A 44 -0.86 -11.56 -7.80
CA ALA A 44 -1.14 -11.00 -6.48
C ALA A 44 -0.25 -9.78 -6.29
N VAL A 45 -0.82 -8.70 -5.75
CA VAL A 45 -0.10 -7.44 -5.52
C VAL A 45 -0.26 -7.09 -4.05
N LEU A 46 0.86 -6.99 -3.34
CA LEU A 46 0.87 -6.49 -1.96
C LEU A 46 1.07 -4.97 -2.02
N VAL A 47 0.15 -4.23 -1.41
CA VAL A 47 0.16 -2.76 -1.41
C VAL A 47 0.48 -2.25 -0.02
N MET A 48 1.47 -1.35 0.09
CA MET A 48 1.80 -0.70 1.34
C MET A 48 1.63 0.81 1.25
N VAL A 49 0.98 1.37 2.27
CA VAL A 49 0.67 2.79 2.36
C VAL A 49 1.24 3.36 3.66
N ASP A 50 1.95 4.49 3.54
CA ASP A 50 2.25 5.35 4.66
C ASP A 50 0.98 6.02 5.16
N ASN A 51 0.52 5.68 6.35
CA ASN A 51 -0.62 6.39 6.93
C ASN A 51 -0.29 7.84 7.28
N TRP A 52 0.99 8.19 7.53
CA TRP A 52 1.38 9.56 7.86
C TRP A 52 1.33 10.49 6.64
N ASN A 53 1.86 10.04 5.50
CA ASN A 53 1.94 10.85 4.28
C ASN A 53 0.89 10.52 3.22
N GLN A 54 0.05 9.50 3.44
CA GLN A 54 -0.87 8.92 2.44
C GLN A 54 -0.17 8.51 1.13
N LYS A 55 1.12 8.16 1.21
CA LYS A 55 1.93 7.74 0.07
C LYS A 55 1.94 6.23 -0.03
N CYS A 56 1.71 5.70 -1.22
CA CYS A 56 1.96 4.29 -1.49
C CYS A 56 3.46 4.09 -1.68
N PHE A 57 4.09 3.23 -0.88
CA PHE A 57 5.54 3.03 -0.95
C PHE A 57 5.95 1.89 -1.88
N CYS A 58 5.16 0.82 -1.98
CA CYS A 58 5.53 -0.34 -2.78
C CYS A 58 4.33 -1.19 -3.21
N LEU A 59 4.49 -1.84 -4.37
CA LEU A 59 3.56 -2.80 -4.99
C LEU A 59 4.30 -4.09 -5.40
N PRO A 60 4.89 -4.86 -4.47
CA PRO A 60 5.45 -6.17 -4.81
C PRO A 60 4.41 -7.02 -5.56
N LEU A 61 4.84 -7.51 -6.71
CA LEU A 61 4.03 -8.29 -7.63
C LEU A 61 4.47 -9.75 -7.56
N PHE A 62 3.54 -10.61 -7.19
CA PHE A 62 3.74 -12.05 -7.13
C PHE A 62 3.14 -12.68 -8.39
N THR A 63 4.01 -13.15 -9.29
CA THR A 63 3.63 -13.83 -10.54
C THR A 63 3.04 -15.22 -10.30
N VAL A 64 3.17 -15.76 -9.08
CA VAL A 64 2.56 -17.03 -8.67
C VAL A 64 1.05 -16.92 -8.37
N GLY A 65 0.50 -15.70 -8.36
CA GLY A 65 -0.94 -15.45 -8.26
C GLY A 65 -1.57 -16.06 -7.02
N SER A 66 -2.56 -16.94 -7.20
CA SER A 66 -3.27 -17.59 -6.09
C SER A 66 -2.41 -18.54 -5.24
N LYS A 67 -1.19 -18.85 -5.67
CA LYS A 67 -0.22 -19.67 -4.92
C LYS A 67 0.66 -18.85 -3.97
N VAL A 68 0.40 -17.55 -3.82
CA VAL A 68 1.10 -16.74 -2.81
C VAL A 68 0.91 -17.37 -1.44
N THR A 69 2.02 -17.52 -0.71
CA THR A 69 2.02 -18.02 0.67
C THR A 69 2.28 -16.88 1.65
N ALA A 70 2.03 -17.12 2.94
CA ALA A 70 2.31 -16.15 3.98
C ALA A 70 3.83 -15.87 4.11
N GLU A 71 4.66 -16.89 3.88
CA GLU A 71 6.12 -16.79 3.90
C GLU A 71 6.61 -15.82 2.81
N MET A 72 6.09 -15.95 1.58
CA MET A 72 6.43 -15.04 0.48
C MET A 72 6.06 -13.59 0.80
N VAL A 73 4.90 -13.39 1.46
CA VAL A 73 4.48 -12.06 1.92
C VAL A 73 5.42 -11.52 2.99
N VAL A 74 5.82 -12.35 3.96
CA VAL A 74 6.73 -11.97 5.05
C VAL A 74 8.12 -11.63 4.52
N GLU A 75 8.68 -12.42 3.60
CA GLU A 75 9.97 -12.15 2.97
C GLU A 75 9.95 -10.80 2.23
N ALA A 76 8.91 -10.56 1.41
CA ALA A 76 8.74 -9.29 0.73
C ALA A 76 8.62 -8.11 1.72
N LEU A 77 7.89 -8.28 2.83
CA LEU A 77 7.79 -7.25 3.86
C LEU A 77 9.13 -6.99 4.56
N GLN A 78 9.94 -8.01 4.84
CA GLN A 78 11.25 -7.80 5.49
C GLN A 78 12.20 -6.96 4.64
N GLU A 79 12.14 -7.09 3.31
CA GLU A 79 12.94 -6.28 2.40
C GLU A 79 12.43 -4.83 2.29
N LEU A 80 11.10 -4.65 2.31
CA LEU A 80 10.48 -3.36 2.00
C LEU A 80 10.17 -2.50 3.23
N LEU A 81 10.01 -3.11 4.41
CA LEU A 81 9.64 -2.38 5.61
C LEU A 81 10.83 -1.56 6.13
N PRO A 82 10.62 -0.27 6.46
CA PRO A 82 11.68 0.54 7.06
C PRO A 82 12.17 -0.07 8.37
N PRO A 83 13.48 -0.01 8.67
CA PRO A 83 14.05 -0.60 9.89
C PRO A 83 13.52 0.06 11.18
N LYS A 84 12.89 1.23 11.07
CA LYS A 84 12.29 1.99 12.19
C LYS A 84 10.77 1.95 12.21
N LEU A 85 10.14 1.05 11.44
CA LEU A 85 8.69 0.90 11.46
C LEU A 85 8.23 0.48 12.86
N GLN A 86 7.30 1.23 13.45
CA GLN A 86 6.77 0.94 14.79
C GLN A 86 5.46 0.14 14.74
N PHE A 87 4.66 0.37 13.70
CA PHE A 87 3.31 -0.20 13.58
C PHE A 87 3.07 -0.67 12.15
N LEU A 88 2.42 -1.83 12.02
CA LEU A 88 1.91 -2.36 10.77
C LEU A 88 0.45 -2.72 10.96
N ILE A 89 -0.43 -2.10 10.18
CA ILE A 89 -1.87 -2.34 10.18
C ILE A 89 -2.20 -3.07 8.88
N SER A 90 -2.90 -4.19 9.00
CA SER A 90 -3.33 -5.00 7.87
C SER A 90 -4.77 -5.44 8.05
N ASP A 91 -5.39 -5.98 7.00
CA ASP A 91 -6.67 -6.67 7.15
C ASP A 91 -6.50 -8.04 7.85
N ARG A 92 -7.62 -8.76 8.02
CA ARG A 92 -7.66 -10.11 8.59
C ARG A 92 -7.42 -11.22 7.55
N GLY A 93 -6.71 -10.92 6.47
CA GLY A 93 -6.40 -11.87 5.41
C GLY A 93 -5.61 -13.09 5.92
N ILE A 94 -5.79 -14.23 5.24
CA ILE A 94 -5.17 -15.51 5.65
C ILE A 94 -3.63 -15.44 5.72
N HIS A 95 -3.01 -14.66 4.85
CA HIS A 95 -1.56 -14.50 4.82
C HIS A 95 -1.05 -13.60 5.96
N LEU A 96 -1.87 -12.65 6.41
CA LEU A 96 -1.53 -11.62 7.40
C LEU A 96 -1.88 -12.06 8.83
N THR A 97 -2.69 -13.10 8.97
CA THR A 97 -3.05 -13.73 10.25
C THR A 97 -2.24 -15.01 10.51
N ALA A 98 -1.43 -15.45 9.55
CA ALA A 98 -0.59 -16.63 9.67
C ALA A 98 0.49 -16.49 10.76
N LYS A 99 0.91 -17.61 11.36
CA LYS A 99 1.93 -17.63 12.42
C LYS A 99 3.26 -17.01 11.99
N VAL A 100 3.67 -17.21 10.75
CA VAL A 100 4.90 -16.60 10.20
C VAL A 100 4.82 -15.07 10.15
N PHE A 101 3.64 -14.51 9.91
CA PHE A 101 3.43 -13.06 9.94
C PHE A 101 3.58 -12.51 11.36
N GLN A 102 3.08 -13.22 12.37
CA GLN A 102 3.29 -12.85 13.78
C GLN A 102 4.79 -12.82 14.16
N GLN A 103 5.67 -13.48 13.42
CA GLN A 103 7.11 -13.40 13.69
C GLN A 103 7.72 -12.06 13.23
N LEU A 104 7.06 -11.30 12.35
CA LEU A 104 7.46 -9.92 12.03
C LEU A 104 7.33 -8.99 13.24
N SER A 105 6.30 -9.17 14.07
CA SER A 105 6.03 -8.27 15.20
C SER A 105 7.06 -8.41 16.33
N HIS A 106 7.63 -9.60 16.51
CA HIS A 106 8.63 -9.88 17.54
C HIS A 106 9.99 -9.18 17.31
N LYS A 107 10.17 -8.50 16.17
CA LYS A 107 11.41 -7.76 15.82
C LYS A 107 11.30 -6.22 15.92
N ASN A 108 10.35 -5.68 16.70
CA ASN A 108 10.06 -4.25 16.97
C ASN A 108 8.86 -3.64 16.21
N ILE A 109 7.83 -4.42 15.85
CA ILE A 109 6.62 -3.88 15.20
C ILE A 109 5.38 -4.32 16.00
N LEU A 110 4.56 -3.37 16.45
CA LEU A 110 3.23 -3.67 16.97
C LEU A 110 2.29 -3.92 15.79
N SER A 111 1.79 -5.15 15.68
CA SER A 111 0.75 -5.53 14.72
C SER A 111 -0.62 -5.32 15.38
N MET A 112 -1.50 -4.60 14.68
CA MET A 112 -2.86 -4.33 15.15
C MET A 112 -3.83 -4.74 14.04
N PHE A 113 -4.76 -5.65 14.38
CA PHE A 113 -5.81 -6.20 13.51
C PHE A 113 -7.12 -5.41 13.61
#